data_AF-A0A5C8PIP1-F1
#
_entry.id   AF-A0A5C8PIP1-F1
#
_cell.length_a   1.000
_cell.length_b   1.000
_cell.length_c   1.000
_cell.angle_alpha   90.00
_cell.angle_beta   90.00
_cell.angle_gamma   90.00
#
_symmetry.space_group_name_H-M   'P 1'
#
loop_
_entity.id
_entity.type
_entity.pdbx_description
1 polymer ?
#
loop_
_entity_poly.entity_id
_entity_poly.type
_entity_poly.pdbx_seq_one_letter_code
_entity_poly.pdbx_strand_id
1 'polypeptide(L)' 'LNMVEIEIGVLRGQCLDRRIADRHTLNAEIAAWERQRNATAARIKWMFTTQRARTKLARAYPDAAKES' A
#
# COMPACT_ATOMS: atom_id res chain seq x y z
N LEU A 1 8.51 5.98 -4.87
CA LEU A 1 7.08 5.84 -4.50
C LEU A 1 6.68 4.42 -4.78
N ASN A 2 6.49 3.62 -3.74
CA ASN A 2 6.06 2.24 -3.90
C ASN A 2 4.55 2.16 -3.64
N MET A 3 3.79 1.80 -4.67
CA MET A 3 2.34 1.63 -4.55
C MET A 3 1.98 0.53 -3.54
N VAL A 4 2.79 -0.54 -3.49
CA VAL A 4 2.56 -1.67 -2.59
C VAL A 4 2.69 -1.25 -1.12
N GLU A 5 3.68 -0.43 -0.78
CA GLU A 5 3.86 0.06 0.59
C GLU A 5 2.69 0.93 1.06
N ILE A 6 2.12 1.73 0.15
CA ILE A 6 0.93 2.54 0.46
C ILE A 6 -0.28 1.64 0.71
N GLU A 7 -0.50 0.64 -0.15
CA GLU A 7 -1.60 -0.31 0.01
C GLU A 7 -1.47 -1.11 1.32
N ILE A 8 -0.25 -1.54 1.69
CA ILE A 8 0.02 -2.19 2.99
C ILE A 8 -0.29 -1.25 4.16
N GLY A 9 0.06 0.03 4.05
CA GLY A 9 -0.27 1.03 5.06
C GLY A 9 -1.77 1.21 5.26
N VAL A 10 -2.55 1.21 4.16
CA VAL A 10 -4.01 1.32 4.23
C VAL A 10 -4.64 0.04 4.79
N LEU A 11 -4.16 -1.14 4.37
CA LEU A 11 -4.56 -2.43 4.97
C LEU A 11 -4.31 -2.42 6.48
N ARG A 12 -3.14 -1.95 6.90
CA ARG A 12 -2.78 -1.88 8.32
C ARG A 12 -3.73 -0.98 9.09
N GLY A 13 -4.03 0.22 8.60
CA GLY A 13 -4.91 1.16 9.31
C GLY A 13 -6.41 0.78 9.27
N GLN A 14 -6.86 0.05 8.24
CA GLN A 14 -8.29 -0.27 8.09
C GLN A 14 -8.67 -1.67 8.58
N CYS A 15 -7.75 -2.63 8.49
CA CYS A 15 -8.04 -4.04 8.77
C CYS A 15 -7.19 -4.59 9.93
N LEU A 16 -5.93 -4.18 10.02
CA LEU A 16 -4.97 -4.75 10.97
C LEU A 16 -4.64 -3.83 12.17
N ASP A 17 -5.47 -2.82 12.46
CA ASP A 17 -5.30 -1.93 13.61
C ASP A 17 -5.62 -2.61 14.96
N ARG A 18 -6.05 -3.88 14.90
CA ARG A 18 -6.35 -4.73 16.04
C ARG A 18 -5.46 -5.96 16.07
N ARG A 19 -5.25 -6.52 17.26
CA ARG A 19 -4.55 -7.80 17.43
C ARG A 19 -5.41 -8.94 16.89
N ILE A 20 -4.84 -9.72 15.97
CA ILE A 20 -5.42 -10.97 15.46
C ILE A 20 -4.52 -12.11 15.91
N ALA A 21 -5.04 -13.01 16.73
CA ALA A 21 -4.26 -14.08 17.36
C ALA A 21 -4.00 -15.27 16.43
N ASP A 22 -4.87 -15.49 15.45
CA ASP A 22 -4.87 -16.67 14.60
C ASP A 22 -4.59 -16.33 13.13
N ARG A 23 -3.77 -17.16 12.48
CA ARG A 23 -3.35 -16.96 11.09
C ARG A 23 -4.48 -17.18 10.08
N HIS A 24 -5.40 -18.13 10.33
CA HIS A 24 -6.58 -18.31 9.49
C HIS A 24 -7.50 -17.11 9.57
N THR A 25 -7.74 -16.58 10.76
CA THR A 25 -8.51 -15.33 10.93
C THR A 25 -7.85 -14.17 10.20
N LEU A 26 -6.53 -14.02 10.32
CA LEU A 26 -5.78 -12.98 9.62
C LEU A 26 -5.97 -13.06 8.10
N ASN A 27 -5.83 -14.25 7.52
CA ASN A 27 -6.01 -14.44 6.08
C ASN A 27 -7.45 -14.15 5.63
N ALA A 28 -8.45 -14.57 6.41
CA ALA A 28 -9.85 -14.34 6.10
C ALA A 28 -10.20 -12.83 6.09
N GLU A 29 -9.68 -12.08 7.06
CA GLU A 29 -9.85 -10.63 7.18
C GLU A 29 -9.19 -9.88 6.03
N ILE A 30 -7.94 -10.23 5.69
CA ILE A 30 -7.23 -9.65 4.55
C ILE A 30 -8.00 -9.90 3.25
N ALA A 31 -8.45 -11.13 3.02
CA ALA A 31 -9.20 -11.49 1.81
C ALA A 31 -10.56 -10.78 1.74
N ALA A 32 -11.25 -10.61 2.88
CA ALA A 32 -12.50 -9.86 2.94
C ALA A 32 -12.28 -8.37 2.63
N TRP A 33 -11.24 -7.77 3.23
CA TRP A 33 -10.86 -6.38 2.98
C TRP A 33 -10.47 -6.15 1.52
N GLU A 34 -9.67 -7.04 0.93
CA GLU A 34 -9.26 -6.96 -0.47
C GLU A 34 -10.48 -7.02 -1.41
N ARG A 35 -11.40 -7.96 -1.19
CA ARG A 35 -12.66 -8.05 -1.97
C ARG A 35 -13.48 -6.76 -1.86
N GLN A 36 -13.64 -6.22 -0.65
CA GLN A 36 -14.39 -4.98 -0.44
C GLN A 36 -13.74 -3.79 -1.15
N ARG A 37 -12.41 -3.68 -1.08
CA ARG A 37 -11.66 -2.60 -1.71
C ARG A 37 -11.73 -2.66 -3.24
N ASN A 38 -11.62 -3.87 -3.79
CA ASN A 38 -11.75 -4.14 -5.21
C ASN A 38 -13.18 -3.85 -5.71
N ALA A 39 -14.21 -4.28 -4.96
CA ALA A 39 -15.61 -4.01 -5.30
C ALA A 39 -15.96 -2.51 -5.25
N THR A 40 -15.36 -1.78 -4.31
CA THR A 40 -15.55 -0.32 -4.18
C THR A 40 -14.73 0.46 -5.22
N ALA A 41 -13.91 -0.23 -6.03
CA ALA A 41 -12.95 0.37 -6.96
C ALA A 41 -12.15 1.51 -6.30
N ALA A 42 -11.74 1.32 -5.04
CA ALA A 42 -11.13 2.37 -4.24
C ALA A 42 -9.85 2.87 -4.91
N ARG A 43 -9.86 4.13 -5.39
CA ARG A 43 -8.71 4.74 -6.05
C ARG A 43 -7.92 5.57 -5.05
N ILE A 44 -6.59 5.43 -5.10
CA ILE A 44 -5.70 6.36 -4.42
C ILE A 44 -5.83 7.72 -5.12
N LYS A 45 -6.34 8.72 -4.39
CA LYS A 45 -6.34 10.11 -4.86
C LYS A 45 -4.94 10.69 -4.68
N TRP A 46 -4.18 10.71 -5.76
CA TRP A 46 -2.84 11.29 -5.75
C TRP A 46 -2.89 12.80 -5.59
N MET A 47 -2.24 13.31 -4.53
CA MET A 47 -2.12 14.75 -4.25
C MET A 47 -0.92 15.39 -4.98
N PHE A 48 -0.11 14.59 -5.66
CA PHE A 48 1.08 15.02 -6.38
C PHE A 48 1.31 14.13 -7.59
N THR A 49 2.02 14.64 -8.59
CA THR A 49 2.38 13.87 -9.77
C THR A 49 3.51 12.88 -9.46
N THR A 50 3.57 11.77 -10.18
CA THR A 50 4.65 10.78 -10.06
C THR A 50 6.03 11.43 -10.20
N GLN A 51 6.19 12.40 -11.11
CA GLN A 51 7.42 13.17 -11.29
C GLN A 51 7.84 13.89 -10.00
N ARG A 52 6.91 14.64 -9.38
CA ARG A 52 7.16 15.35 -8.11
C ARG A 52 7.49 14.39 -6.98
N ALA A 53 6.83 13.24 -6.95
CA ALA A 53 7.12 12.17 -5.99
C ALA A 53 8.55 11.65 -6.13
N ARG A 54 9.00 11.38 -7.37
CA ARG A 54 10.36 10.89 -7.64
C ARG A 54 11.41 11.91 -7.24
N THR A 55 11.22 13.19 -7.57
CA THR A 55 12.16 14.24 -7.15
C THR A 55 12.26 14.34 -5.63
N LYS A 56 11.11 14.34 -4.92
CA LYS A 56 11.10 14.46 -3.45
C LYS A 56 11.68 13.23 -2.74
N LEU A 57 11.44 12.04 -3.28
CA LEU A 57 11.83 10.77 -2.66
C LEU A 57 13.09 10.16 -3.27
N ALA A 58 13.82 10.88 -4.13
CA ALA A 58 14.99 10.38 -4.86
C ALA A 58 16.06 9.75 -3.95
N ARG A 59 16.19 10.26 -2.71
CA ARG A 59 17.12 9.72 -1.72
C ARG A 59 16.67 8.37 -1.14
N ALA A 60 15.37 8.16 -0.98
CA ALA A 60 14.78 6.94 -0.41
C ALA A 60 14.54 5.86 -1.47
N TYR A 61 14.31 6.26 -2.72
CA TYR A 61 14.14 5.36 -3.86
C TYR A 61 15.00 5.89 -5.03
N PRO A 62 16.29 5.52 -5.08
CA PRO A 62 17.14 5.84 -6.22
C PRO A 62 16.60 5.17 -7.48
N ASP A 63 16.79 5.80 -8.65
CA ASP A 63 16.40 5.18 -9.92
C ASP A 63 17.23 3.90 -10.12
N ALA A 64 16.55 2.79 -10.41
CA ALA A 64 17.15 1.47 -10.62
C ALA A 64 18.13 1.38 -11.82
N ALA A 65 18.39 2.49 -12.51
CA ALA A 65 19.32 2.59 -13.63
C ALA A 65 20.78 2.92 -13.21
N LYS A 66 21.10 2.92 -11.91
CA LYS A 66 22.46 3.15 -11.40
C LYS A 66 23.08 1.95 -10.69
N GLU A 67 22.66 0.74 -11.04
CA GLU A 67 23.43 -0.47 -10.77
C GLU A 67 23.66 -1.20 -12.10
N SER A 68 24.78 -0.84 -12.74
CA SER A 68 25.48 -1.60 -13.78
C SER A 68 26.95 -1.23 -13.69
#